data_AF-A0A8C2FH31-F1
#
_entry.id   AF-A0A8C2FH31-F1
#
_cell.length_a   1.000
_cell.length_b   1.000
_cell.length_c   1.000
_cell.angle_alpha   90.00
_cell.angle_beta   90.00
_cell.angle_gamma   90.00
#
_symmetry.space_group_name_H-M   'P 1'
#
loop_
_entity.id
_entity.type
_entity.pdbx_description
1 polymer ?
#
loop_
_entity_poly.entity_id
_entity_poly.type
_entity_poly.pdbx_seq_one_letter_code
_entity_poly.pdbx_strand_id
1 'polypeptide(L)'
;MASSVRAAARLCSFYVFTSPRHNVSSGFSWSCRLCSSRPIRSSLYEHVLEGYSHKPKLDMQRVCEETDAVKREVENRKGDLRAADVGLIISVWKKLQEVQKEISDLETRKNAISAKVRALVVQEYTSAREEGRAIREKLGQLYVQEGELEKEHYCRALRLPNRSHPSVPIGDESQARVVELVGEKREFDFKPKGHLEIGESLDIIRQRRLAHVSGHRSYYLRGAGAGLQFALQNYTMDFLQKRGFIPMVVPDMLKSVVFVSTPLCCIM
;
A
#
# COMPACT_ATOMS: atom_id res chain seq x y z
N MET A 1 -24.89 61.19 -20.97
CA MET A 1 -24.68 61.84 -22.28
C MET A 1 -23.26 61.53 -22.72
N ALA A 2 -23.13 61.03 -23.96
CA ALA A 2 -21.93 61.00 -24.80
C ALA A 2 -20.72 60.21 -24.25
N SER A 3 -20.01 59.38 -25.00
CA SER A 3 -20.03 59.00 -26.42
C SER A 3 -18.82 58.05 -26.57
N SER A 4 -19.02 56.84 -27.12
CA SER A 4 -18.61 56.48 -28.49
C SER A 4 -17.09 56.32 -28.63
N VAL A 5 -16.58 55.15 -29.04
CA VAL A 5 -16.11 54.84 -30.42
C VAL A 5 -15.08 53.69 -30.21
N ARG A 6 -14.92 52.60 -30.96
CA ARG A 6 -15.50 52.01 -32.18
C ARG A 6 -14.99 50.55 -32.26
N ALA A 7 -15.85 49.64 -32.74
CA ALA A 7 -15.72 48.83 -33.96
C ALA A 7 -14.67 47.70 -33.94
N ALA A 8 -15.11 46.44 -33.93
CA ALA A 8 -15.49 45.59 -35.09
C ALA A 8 -14.33 44.63 -35.42
N ALA A 9 -14.50 43.38 -35.86
CA ALA A 9 -15.56 42.80 -36.64
C ALA A 9 -15.42 41.25 -36.66
N ARG A 10 -16.57 40.55 -36.81
CA ARG A 10 -16.84 39.45 -37.79
C ARG A 10 -16.11 38.09 -37.60
N LEU A 11 -16.70 36.90 -37.79
CA LEU A 11 -17.94 36.43 -38.45
C LEU A 11 -18.21 34.94 -38.08
N CYS A 12 -19.50 34.56 -38.02
CA CYS A 12 -20.23 33.30 -38.36
C CYS A 12 -19.49 31.94 -38.47
N SER A 13 -20.06 30.75 -38.20
CA SER A 13 -21.44 30.20 -38.15
C SER A 13 -21.35 28.79 -37.48
N PHE A 14 -22.23 28.31 -36.58
CA PHE A 14 -23.56 27.67 -36.81
C PHE A 14 -23.47 26.44 -37.77
N TYR A 15 -23.89 25.17 -37.53
CA TYR A 15 -25.04 24.46 -36.88
C TYR A 15 -24.58 22.97 -36.66
N VAL A 16 -24.83 22.25 -35.55
CA VAL A 16 -26.01 21.41 -35.15
C VAL A 16 -26.12 19.99 -35.79
N PHE A 17 -26.07 18.97 -34.89
CA PHE A 17 -26.82 17.69 -34.77
C PHE A 17 -26.56 16.39 -35.58
N THR A 18 -26.73 15.30 -34.81
CA THR A 18 -27.10 13.88 -35.10
C THR A 18 -26.04 12.82 -35.47
N SER A 19 -26.12 11.68 -34.74
CA SER A 19 -25.38 10.42 -34.88
C SER A 19 -25.76 9.62 -36.15
N PRO A 20 -24.97 8.58 -36.51
CA PRO A 20 -25.52 7.22 -36.40
C PRO A 20 -24.53 6.12 -35.98
N ARG A 21 -25.09 5.01 -35.48
CA ARG A 21 -24.41 3.71 -35.29
C ARG A 21 -23.88 3.19 -36.62
N HIS A 22 -22.64 2.69 -36.66
CA HIS A 22 -22.28 1.55 -37.51
C HIS A 22 -21.13 0.74 -36.92
N ASN A 23 -21.32 -0.57 -37.04
CA ASN A 23 -20.53 -1.69 -36.60
C ASN A 23 -19.29 -1.84 -37.50
N VAL A 24 -18.08 -1.80 -36.95
CA VAL A 24 -16.87 -2.31 -37.63
C VAL A 24 -16.08 -3.17 -36.64
N SER A 25 -16.20 -4.46 -36.87
CA SER A 25 -15.28 -5.49 -36.40
C SER A 25 -13.88 -5.24 -36.94
N SER A 26 -12.94 -4.87 -36.08
CA SER A 26 -11.53 -5.16 -36.28
C SER A 26 -10.93 -5.49 -34.92
N GLY A 27 -10.64 -6.78 -34.74
CA GLY A 27 -9.94 -7.29 -33.58
C GLY A 27 -8.52 -6.74 -33.57
N PHE A 28 -8.32 -5.62 -32.89
CA PHE A 28 -7.02 -5.23 -32.40
C PHE A 28 -6.79 -5.98 -31.09
N SER A 29 -6.24 -7.19 -31.20
CA SER A 29 -5.67 -7.87 -30.05
C SER A 29 -4.53 -7.00 -29.52
N TRP A 30 -4.76 -6.32 -28.40
CA TRP A 30 -3.68 -5.76 -27.61
C TRP A 30 -2.95 -6.92 -26.93
N SER A 31 -2.20 -7.69 -27.71
CA SER A 31 -1.15 -8.55 -27.18
C SER A 31 0.04 -7.64 -26.84
N CYS A 32 -0.08 -6.90 -25.74
CA CYS A 32 1.07 -6.21 -25.15
C CYS A 32 1.95 -7.25 -24.45
N ARG A 33 2.76 -7.97 -25.24
CA ARG A 33 4.03 -8.53 -24.77
C ARG A 33 5.08 -7.43 -24.89
N LEU A 34 5.12 -6.53 -23.91
CA LEU A 34 6.27 -5.67 -23.67
C LEU A 34 6.55 -5.61 -22.18
N CYS A 35 7.68 -6.20 -21.80
CA CYS A 35 8.47 -6.00 -20.59
C CYS A 35 7.71 -5.69 -19.30
N SER A 36 7.62 -6.71 -18.44
CA SER A 36 7.42 -6.59 -17.00
C SER A 36 8.57 -5.80 -16.36
N SER A 37 8.48 -4.48 -16.37
CA SER A 37 9.23 -3.63 -15.45
C SER A 37 8.40 -2.38 -15.13
N ARG A 38 7.16 -2.58 -14.65
CA ARG A 38 6.53 -1.51 -13.88
C ARG A 38 7.46 -1.23 -12.70
N PRO A 39 7.95 0.01 -12.51
CA PRO A 39 8.76 0.33 -11.35
C PRO A 39 7.95 -0.04 -10.11
N ILE A 40 8.53 -0.85 -9.23
CA ILE A 40 7.89 -1.19 -7.97
C ILE A 40 7.72 0.14 -7.23
N ARG A 41 6.48 0.56 -7.02
CA ARG A 41 6.12 1.78 -6.31
C ARG A 41 5.41 1.38 -5.03
N SER A 42 5.79 2.02 -3.93
CA SER A 42 5.12 1.87 -2.64
C SER A 42 4.55 3.22 -2.25
N SER A 43 3.23 3.31 -2.07
CA SER A 43 2.57 4.55 -1.62
C SER A 43 3.07 5.00 -0.25
N LEU A 44 3.54 4.05 0.60
CA LEU A 44 4.20 4.38 1.86
C LEU A 44 5.51 5.13 1.64
N TYR A 45 6.34 4.67 0.70
CA TYR A 45 7.62 5.32 0.44
C TYR A 45 7.43 6.66 -0.29
N GLU A 46 6.44 6.76 -1.19
CA GLU A 46 6.07 8.04 -1.82
C GLU A 46 5.63 9.08 -0.77
N HIS A 47 4.82 8.69 0.21
CA HIS A 47 4.40 9.58 1.30
C HIS A 47 5.58 10.10 2.16
N VAL A 48 6.65 9.29 2.27
CA VAL A 48 7.90 9.69 2.95
C VAL A 48 8.72 10.64 2.09
N LEU A 49 8.81 10.39 0.78
CA LEU A 49 9.50 11.30 -0.15
C LEU A 49 8.85 12.68 -0.20
N GLU A 50 7.53 12.75 -0.07
CA GLU A 50 6.76 13.99 0.03
C GLU A 50 6.91 14.70 1.39
N GLY A 51 7.59 14.08 2.36
CA GLY A 51 7.89 14.68 3.67
C GLY A 51 6.75 14.62 4.68
N TYR A 52 5.66 13.89 4.40
CA TYR A 52 4.53 13.81 5.32
C TYR A 52 4.75 12.86 6.50
N SER A 53 5.72 11.94 6.42
CA SER A 53 5.98 10.95 7.46
C SER A 53 7.44 10.49 7.47
N HIS A 54 7.88 9.96 8.61
CA HIS A 54 9.18 9.31 8.72
C HIS A 54 9.20 7.96 8.00
N LYS A 55 10.42 7.54 7.61
CA LYS A 55 10.68 6.24 7.00
C LYS A 55 10.18 5.09 7.91
N PRO A 56 9.50 4.05 7.36
CA PRO A 56 9.08 2.91 8.15
C PRO A 56 10.28 2.19 8.77
N LYS A 57 10.25 1.95 10.09
CA LYS A 57 11.33 1.24 10.77
C LYS A 57 11.11 -0.26 10.68
N LEU A 58 11.82 -0.92 9.76
CA LEU A 58 11.85 -2.37 9.63
C LEU A 58 13.02 -2.96 10.42
N ASP A 59 12.78 -4.06 11.13
CA ASP A 59 13.84 -4.78 11.84
C ASP A 59 14.67 -5.64 10.87
N MET A 60 15.54 -4.97 10.11
CA MET A 60 16.41 -5.62 9.15
C MET A 60 17.57 -6.38 9.80
N GLN A 61 17.89 -6.09 11.07
CA GLN A 61 18.93 -6.81 11.82
C GLN A 61 18.53 -8.27 11.97
N ARG A 62 17.31 -8.49 12.49
CA ARG A 62 16.74 -9.84 12.59
C ARG A 62 16.67 -10.54 11.23
N VAL A 63 16.25 -9.84 10.17
CA VAL A 63 16.16 -10.44 8.83
C VAL A 63 17.52 -10.93 8.33
N CYS A 64 18.60 -10.22 8.67
CA CYS A 64 19.95 -10.65 8.34
C CYS A 64 20.43 -11.82 9.21
N GLU A 65 20.19 -11.77 10.52
CA GLU A 65 20.64 -12.80 11.48
C GLU A 65 19.88 -14.13 11.31
N GLU A 66 18.56 -14.06 11.16
CA GLU A 66 17.66 -15.22 11.07
C GLU A 66 17.25 -15.53 9.62
N THR A 67 18.16 -15.35 8.65
CA THR A 67 17.85 -15.44 7.22
C THR A 67 17.10 -16.72 6.83
N ASP A 68 17.54 -17.88 7.34
CA ASP A 68 16.93 -19.17 6.99
C ASP A 68 15.54 -19.35 7.60
N ALA A 69 15.31 -18.82 8.80
CA ALA A 69 14.00 -18.84 9.43
C ALA A 69 13.02 -17.97 8.65
N VAL A 70 13.43 -16.75 8.26
CA VAL A 70 12.60 -15.85 7.45
C VAL A 70 12.26 -16.47 6.09
N LYS A 71 13.22 -17.12 5.42
CA LYS A 71 12.97 -17.83 4.17
C LYS A 71 11.91 -18.93 4.33
N ARG A 72 11.99 -19.73 5.39
CA ARG A 72 10.99 -20.77 5.69
C ARG A 72 9.62 -20.16 6.00
N GLU A 73 9.56 -19.09 6.79
CA GLU A 73 8.31 -18.39 7.10
C GLU A 73 7.62 -17.85 5.84
N VAL A 74 8.40 -17.26 4.93
CA VAL A 74 7.91 -16.74 3.65
C VAL A 74 7.35 -17.88 2.78
N GLU A 75 8.05 -19.01 2.67
CA GLU A 75 7.54 -20.16 1.90
C GLU A 75 6.32 -20.82 2.53
N ASN A 76 6.28 -20.93 3.87
CA ASN A 76 5.14 -21.48 4.59
C ASN A 76 3.87 -20.64 4.37
N ARG A 77 4.01 -19.31 4.22
CA ARG A 77 2.89 -18.40 3.95
C ARG A 77 2.39 -18.45 2.51
N LYS A 78 3.20 -18.96 1.56
CA LYS A 78 2.86 -19.06 0.13
C LYS A 78 2.34 -17.73 -0.47
N GLY A 79 2.86 -16.60 0.00
CA GLY A 79 2.49 -15.28 -0.50
C GLY A 79 3.19 -14.91 -1.81
N ASP A 80 3.22 -13.61 -2.11
CA ASP A 80 3.84 -13.08 -3.33
C ASP A 80 5.37 -13.24 -3.34
N LEU A 81 6.01 -13.19 -2.16
CA LEU A 81 7.45 -13.32 -2.01
C LEU A 81 7.84 -14.80 -1.85
N ARG A 82 9.03 -15.13 -2.37
CA ARG A 82 9.68 -16.43 -2.22
C ARG A 82 11.01 -16.30 -1.47
N ALA A 83 11.58 -17.42 -1.08
CA ALA A 83 12.86 -17.47 -0.37
C ALA A 83 14.01 -16.77 -1.14
N ALA A 84 13.98 -16.79 -2.47
CA ALA A 84 14.94 -16.10 -3.32
C ALA A 84 14.86 -14.57 -3.17
N ASP A 85 13.64 -14.02 -3.04
CA ASP A 85 13.43 -12.58 -2.89
C ASP A 85 13.98 -12.05 -1.57
N VAL A 86 13.92 -12.86 -0.50
CA VAL A 86 14.53 -12.54 0.79
C VAL A 86 16.04 -12.32 0.64
N GLY A 87 16.71 -13.16 -0.15
CA GLY A 87 18.14 -13.00 -0.45
C GLY A 87 18.44 -11.68 -1.18
N LEU A 88 17.59 -11.31 -2.15
CA LEU A 88 17.71 -10.03 -2.85
C LEU A 88 17.51 -8.85 -1.90
N ILE A 89 16.49 -8.89 -1.04
CA ILE A 89 16.20 -7.82 -0.05
C ILE A 89 17.41 -7.59 0.86
N ILE A 90 18.01 -8.67 1.38
CA ILE A 90 19.21 -8.59 2.23
C ILE A 90 20.39 -8.02 1.44
N SER A 91 20.57 -8.41 0.18
CA SER A 91 21.67 -7.90 -0.64
C SER A 91 21.56 -6.40 -0.91
N VAL A 92 20.34 -5.90 -1.18
CA VAL A 92 20.08 -4.47 -1.40
C VAL A 92 20.29 -3.70 -0.09
N TRP A 93 19.83 -4.24 1.04
CA TRP A 93 20.05 -3.63 2.35
C TRP A 93 21.55 -3.51 2.69
N LYS A 94 22.35 -4.55 2.46
CA LYS A 94 23.80 -4.51 2.69
C LYS A 94 24.50 -3.46 1.82
N LYS A 95 24.16 -3.39 0.54
CA LYS A 95 24.67 -2.36 -0.38
C LYS A 95 24.29 -0.95 0.08
N LEU A 96 23.05 -0.75 0.53
CA LEU A 96 22.61 0.54 1.06
C LEU A 96 23.43 0.95 2.28
N GLN A 97 23.69 0.02 3.22
CA GLN A 97 24.53 0.25 4.39
C GLN A 97 25.98 0.59 4.02
N GLU A 98 26.56 -0.09 3.02
CA GLU A 98 27.90 0.18 2.52
C GLU A 98 28.00 1.59 1.91
N VAL A 99 27.05 1.98 1.06
CA VAL A 99 27.00 3.32 0.46
C VAL A 99 26.81 4.40 1.53
N GLN A 100 25.92 4.18 2.51
CA GLN A 100 25.71 5.11 3.62
C GLN A 100 26.96 5.31 4.47
N LYS A 101 27.71 4.22 4.71
CA LYS A 101 29.00 4.30 5.40
C LYS A 101 30.02 5.08 4.58
N GLU A 102 30.13 4.82 3.28
CA GLU A 102 31.05 5.55 2.39
C GLU A 102 30.71 7.05 2.33
N ILE A 103 29.42 7.40 2.27
CA ILE A 103 28.97 8.80 2.34
C ILE A 103 29.43 9.44 3.66
N SER A 104 29.23 8.77 4.79
CA SER A 104 29.65 9.27 6.10
C SER A 104 31.17 9.47 6.20
N ASP A 105 31.95 8.50 5.71
CA ASP A 105 33.41 8.57 5.68
C ASP A 105 33.92 9.71 4.76
N LEU A 106 33.26 9.94 3.62
CA LEU A 106 33.59 11.04 2.72
C LEU A 106 33.16 12.41 3.27
N GLU A 107 32.05 12.50 4.00
CA GLU A 107 31.63 13.72 4.67
C GLU A 107 32.58 14.12 5.79
N THR A 108 33.03 13.17 6.61
CA THR A 108 34.05 13.42 7.64
C THR A 108 35.37 13.87 7.01
N ARG A 109 35.81 13.22 5.93
CA ARG A 109 37.00 13.63 5.17
C ARG A 109 36.87 15.02 4.54
N LYS A 110 35.71 15.34 3.95
CA LYS A 110 35.38 16.67 3.40
C LYS A 110 35.47 17.75 4.48
N ASN A 111 34.96 17.48 5.67
CA ASN A 111 35.00 18.41 6.80
C ASN A 111 36.44 18.61 7.30
N ALA A 112 37.23 17.52 7.38
CA ALA A 112 38.65 17.58 7.74
C ALA A 112 39.47 18.40 6.73
N ILE A 113 39.26 18.19 5.43
CA ILE A 113 39.91 18.98 4.37
C ILE A 113 39.47 20.44 4.44
N SER A 114 38.18 20.71 4.66
CA SER A 114 37.68 22.08 4.80
C SER A 114 38.32 22.81 5.99
N ALA A 115 38.62 22.11 7.08
CA ALA A 115 39.37 22.67 8.21
C ALA A 115 40.84 22.92 7.86
N LYS A 116 41.51 21.97 7.17
CA LYS A 116 42.90 22.14 6.70
C LYS A 116 43.04 23.32 5.74
N VAL A 117 42.12 23.47 4.77
CA VAL A 117 42.13 24.56 3.79
C VAL A 117 42.01 25.94 4.46
N ARG A 118 41.30 26.06 5.59
CA ARG A 118 41.24 27.31 6.37
C ARG A 118 42.57 27.64 7.08
N ALA A 119 43.43 26.64 7.31
CA ALA A 119 44.67 26.77 8.06
C ALA A 119 45.94 26.89 7.17
N LEU A 120 45.83 26.61 5.86
CA LEU A 120 47.00 26.46 4.96
C LEU A 120 47.28 27.71 4.09
N VAL A 121 48.57 27.93 3.81
CA VAL A 121 49.09 29.00 2.94
C VAL A 121 49.49 28.45 1.57
N VAL A 122 48.95 29.07 0.51
CA VAL A 122 49.19 29.01 -0.95
C VAL A 122 49.64 27.70 -1.63
N GLN A 123 50.68 26.97 -1.18
CA GLN A 123 51.20 25.79 -1.90
C GLN A 123 50.48 24.47 -1.58
N GLU A 124 50.10 24.22 -0.33
CA GLU A 124 49.28 23.04 0.04
C GLU A 124 47.78 23.24 -0.26
N TYR A 125 47.40 24.47 -0.63
CA TYR A 125 46.02 24.87 -0.90
C TYR A 125 45.45 24.26 -2.18
N THR A 126 46.26 24.11 -3.24
CA THR A 126 45.80 23.58 -4.54
C THR A 126 45.48 22.08 -4.46
N SER A 127 46.36 21.28 -3.84
CA SER A 127 46.16 19.84 -3.64
C SER A 127 44.93 19.55 -2.76
N ALA A 128 44.80 20.25 -1.63
CA ALA A 128 43.64 20.09 -0.74
C ALA A 128 42.32 20.51 -1.42
N ARG A 129 42.37 21.50 -2.32
CA ARG A 129 41.20 21.95 -3.11
C ARG A 129 40.79 20.94 -4.17
N GLU A 130 41.74 20.29 -4.84
CA GLU A 130 41.48 19.23 -5.81
C GLU A 130 40.89 17.99 -5.14
N GLU A 131 41.43 17.58 -3.99
CA GLU A 131 40.89 16.47 -3.19
C GLU A 131 39.45 16.78 -2.73
N GLY A 132 39.21 18.01 -2.25
CA GLY A 132 37.87 18.46 -1.88
C GLY A 132 36.87 18.47 -3.05
N ARG A 133 37.33 18.79 -4.27
CA ARG A 133 36.51 18.73 -5.49
C ARG A 133 36.17 17.29 -5.86
N ALA A 134 37.17 16.40 -5.85
CA ALA A 134 36.97 14.97 -6.14
C ALA A 134 36.00 14.31 -5.15
N ILE A 135 36.08 14.67 -3.86
CA ILE A 135 35.13 14.18 -2.84
C ILE A 135 33.71 14.69 -3.10
N ARG A 136 33.53 15.97 -3.48
CA ARG A 136 32.21 16.51 -3.82
C ARG A 136 31.58 15.80 -5.01
N GLU A 137 32.37 15.50 -6.04
CA GLU A 137 31.91 14.76 -7.22
C GLU A 137 31.49 13.34 -6.86
N LYS A 138 32.30 12.61 -6.08
CA LYS A 138 31.97 11.28 -5.58
C LYS A 138 30.71 11.28 -4.70
N LEU A 139 30.60 12.23 -3.77
CA LEU A 139 29.40 12.38 -2.93
C LEU A 139 28.15 12.61 -3.79
N GLY A 140 28.24 13.44 -4.84
CA GLY A 140 27.13 13.65 -5.77
C GLY A 140 26.64 12.36 -6.42
N GLN A 141 27.56 11.48 -6.83
CA GLN A 141 27.22 10.17 -7.39
C GLN A 141 26.63 9.22 -6.33
N LEU A 142 27.22 9.19 -5.13
CA LEU A 142 26.76 8.32 -4.05
C LEU A 142 25.38 8.71 -3.52
N TYR A 143 25.01 10.00 -3.44
CA TYR A 143 23.66 10.39 -3.02
C TYR A 143 22.58 9.94 -4.02
N VAL A 144 22.88 9.95 -5.32
CA VAL A 144 21.95 9.42 -6.33
C VAL A 144 21.79 7.90 -6.14
N GLN A 145 22.91 7.19 -5.97
CA GLN A 145 22.91 5.75 -5.72
C GLN A 145 22.20 5.38 -4.41
N GLU A 146 22.40 6.14 -3.33
CA GLU A 146 21.70 5.95 -2.06
C GLU A 146 20.19 6.07 -2.25
N GLY A 147 19.71 7.11 -2.94
CA GLY A 147 18.28 7.31 -3.19
C GLY A 147 17.65 6.19 -4.02
N GLU A 148 18.36 5.65 -5.01
CA GLU A 148 17.92 4.51 -5.82
C GLU A 148 17.87 3.22 -5.01
N LEU A 149 18.94 2.91 -4.27
CA LEU A 149 19.02 1.72 -3.41
C LEU A 149 18.00 1.77 -2.28
N GLU A 150 17.77 2.94 -1.69
CA GLU A 150 16.78 3.13 -0.64
C GLU A 150 15.37 2.87 -1.18
N LYS A 151 15.05 3.44 -2.34
CA LYS A 151 13.77 3.19 -2.99
C LYS A 151 13.58 1.71 -3.30
N GLU A 152 14.59 1.06 -3.86
CA GLU A 152 14.54 -0.38 -4.14
C GLU A 152 14.36 -1.20 -2.84
N HIS A 153 15.09 -0.85 -1.78
CA HIS A 153 15.01 -1.50 -0.49
C HIS A 153 13.57 -1.47 0.05
N TYR A 154 12.97 -0.29 0.23
CA TYR A 154 11.62 -0.18 0.79
C TYR A 154 10.56 -0.81 -0.11
N CYS A 155 10.69 -0.69 -1.43
CA CYS A 155 9.75 -1.30 -2.37
C CYS A 155 9.70 -2.83 -2.28
N ARG A 156 10.80 -3.48 -1.87
CA ARG A 156 10.84 -4.93 -1.65
C ARG A 156 10.59 -5.30 -0.19
N ALA A 157 11.22 -4.61 0.75
CA ALA A 157 11.19 -4.93 2.18
C ALA A 157 9.80 -4.73 2.80
N LEU A 158 9.02 -3.74 2.35
CA LEU A 158 7.64 -3.53 2.82
C LEU A 158 6.67 -4.65 2.41
N ARG A 159 7.07 -5.54 1.51
CA ARG A 159 6.29 -6.72 1.10
C ARG A 159 6.58 -7.94 1.98
N LEU A 160 7.57 -7.85 2.88
CA LEU A 160 7.86 -8.95 3.81
C LEU A 160 6.68 -9.14 4.76
N PRO A 161 6.21 -10.38 4.95
CA PRO A 161 5.15 -10.65 5.90
C PRO A 161 5.66 -10.52 7.34
N ASN A 162 4.73 -10.27 8.27
CA ASN A 162 5.02 -10.37 9.69
C ASN A 162 5.41 -11.80 10.10
N ARG A 163 6.04 -11.92 11.26
CA ARG A 163 6.39 -13.22 11.85
C ARG A 163 5.16 -14.08 12.07
N SER A 164 5.27 -15.36 11.76
CA SER A 164 4.23 -16.33 12.13
C SER A 164 4.44 -16.79 13.57
N HIS A 165 3.37 -16.83 14.37
CA HIS A 165 3.45 -17.39 15.71
C HIS A 165 3.77 -18.90 15.63
N PRO A 166 4.64 -19.46 16.50
CA PRO A 166 5.04 -20.88 16.42
C PRO A 166 3.89 -21.89 16.48
N SER A 167 2.76 -21.53 17.09
CA SER A 167 1.57 -22.40 17.18
C SER A 167 0.68 -22.40 15.94
N VAL A 168 0.99 -21.59 14.92
CA VAL A 168 0.16 -21.47 13.72
C VAL A 168 0.27 -22.74 12.88
N PRO A 169 -0.84 -23.39 12.51
CA PRO A 169 -0.80 -24.56 11.63
C PRO A 169 -0.25 -24.15 10.25
N ILE A 170 0.63 -24.98 9.70
CA ILE A 170 1.23 -24.76 8.38
C ILE A 170 0.32 -25.39 7.33
N GLY A 171 -0.15 -24.58 6.37
CA GLY A 171 -0.98 -25.07 5.27
C GLY A 171 -1.95 -24.02 4.74
N ASP A 172 -2.85 -24.48 3.88
CA ASP A 172 -4.02 -23.75 3.43
C ASP A 172 -5.16 -23.80 4.46
N GLU A 173 -6.32 -23.23 4.11
CA GLU A 173 -7.51 -23.17 4.97
C GLU A 173 -7.96 -24.55 5.47
N SER A 174 -7.70 -25.63 4.71
CA SER A 174 -8.03 -27.00 5.14
C SER A 174 -7.28 -27.47 6.40
N GLN A 175 -6.16 -26.83 6.73
CA GLN A 175 -5.34 -27.17 7.91
C GLN A 175 -5.74 -26.35 9.16
N ALA A 176 -6.83 -25.58 9.09
CA ALA A 176 -7.34 -24.85 10.24
C ALA A 176 -7.68 -25.80 11.41
N ARG A 177 -7.14 -25.49 12.60
CA ARG A 177 -7.36 -26.29 13.80
C ARG A 177 -8.59 -25.78 14.56
N VAL A 178 -9.55 -26.66 14.82
CA VAL A 178 -10.67 -26.37 15.73
C VAL A 178 -10.13 -26.28 17.15
N VAL A 179 -10.27 -25.10 17.78
CA VAL A 179 -9.82 -24.87 19.17
C VAL A 179 -10.91 -25.25 20.16
N GLU A 180 -12.14 -24.82 19.90
CA GLU A 180 -13.29 -25.02 20.78
C GLU A 180 -14.57 -25.05 19.95
N LEU A 181 -15.54 -25.88 20.36
CA LEU A 181 -16.90 -25.88 19.83
C LEU A 181 -17.85 -25.52 20.99
N VAL A 182 -18.59 -24.43 20.83
CA VAL A 182 -19.52 -23.94 21.85
C VAL A 182 -20.95 -24.13 21.36
N GLY A 183 -21.75 -24.85 22.16
CA GLY A 183 -23.13 -25.20 21.82
C GLY A 183 -23.24 -26.40 20.88
N GLU A 184 -24.47 -26.72 20.50
CA GLU A 184 -24.79 -27.87 19.66
C GLU A 184 -25.55 -27.43 18.40
N LYS A 185 -25.45 -28.23 17.33
CA LYS A 185 -26.22 -27.98 16.11
C LYS A 185 -27.70 -28.15 16.43
N ARG A 186 -28.50 -27.14 16.12
CA ARG A 186 -29.94 -27.17 16.37
C ARG A 186 -30.62 -28.22 15.50
N GLU A 187 -31.43 -29.05 16.13
CA GLU A 187 -32.30 -30.00 15.45
C GLU A 187 -33.59 -29.29 15.00
N PHE A 188 -34.06 -29.63 13.81
CA PHE A 188 -35.28 -29.08 13.22
C PHE A 188 -36.14 -30.23 12.71
N ASP A 189 -37.45 -30.17 13.00
CA ASP A 189 -38.44 -31.12 12.47
C ASP A 189 -38.76 -30.88 10.98
N PHE A 190 -38.10 -29.91 10.36
CA PHE A 190 -38.27 -29.51 8.97
C PHE A 190 -36.91 -29.23 8.32
N LYS A 191 -36.86 -29.25 6.98
CA LYS A 191 -35.65 -28.89 6.24
C LYS A 191 -35.33 -27.39 6.43
N PRO A 192 -34.22 -27.02 7.08
CA PRO A 192 -33.90 -25.62 7.32
C PRO A 192 -33.68 -24.90 5.98
N LYS A 193 -34.26 -23.71 5.86
CA LYS A 193 -34.13 -22.83 4.70
C LYS A 193 -32.89 -21.95 4.83
N GLY A 194 -32.34 -21.51 3.70
CA GLY A 194 -31.24 -20.54 3.70
C GLY A 194 -31.71 -19.16 4.19
N HIS A 195 -30.78 -18.37 4.75
CA HIS A 195 -31.10 -17.05 5.29
C HIS A 195 -31.76 -16.11 4.25
N LEU A 196 -31.37 -16.21 2.97
CA LEU A 196 -31.94 -15.40 1.91
C LEU A 196 -33.40 -15.77 1.61
N GLU A 197 -33.73 -17.07 1.55
CA GLU A 197 -35.11 -17.52 1.33
C GLU A 197 -36.02 -17.10 2.48
N ILE A 198 -35.52 -17.21 3.72
CA ILE A 198 -36.24 -16.73 4.92
C ILE A 198 -36.42 -15.21 4.83
N GLY A 199 -35.35 -14.48 4.52
CA GLY A 199 -35.36 -13.03 4.44
C GLY A 199 -36.29 -12.47 3.36
N GLU A 200 -36.38 -13.13 2.20
CA GLU A 200 -37.29 -12.77 1.13
C GLU A 200 -38.74 -13.12 1.45
N SER A 201 -39.00 -14.26 2.11
CA SER A 201 -40.36 -14.65 2.47
C SER A 201 -40.98 -13.77 3.56
N LEU A 202 -40.13 -13.20 4.43
CA LEU A 202 -40.54 -12.22 5.46
C LEU A 202 -40.47 -10.76 4.98
N ASP A 203 -40.06 -10.50 3.73
CA ASP A 203 -39.84 -9.16 3.18
C ASP A 203 -38.89 -8.27 4.02
N ILE A 204 -37.89 -8.89 4.66
CA ILE A 204 -36.89 -8.22 5.50
C ILE A 204 -35.55 -8.05 4.79
N ILE A 205 -35.24 -8.89 3.79
CA ILE A 205 -34.04 -8.80 2.95
C ILE A 205 -34.48 -8.75 1.49
N ARG A 206 -33.99 -7.75 0.75
CA ARG A 206 -34.20 -7.65 -0.69
C ARG A 206 -32.86 -7.62 -1.42
N GLN A 207 -32.64 -8.59 -2.30
CA GLN A 207 -31.52 -8.63 -3.26
C GLN A 207 -32.00 -8.70 -4.73
N ARG A 208 -33.26 -9.07 -4.96
CA ARG A 208 -33.81 -9.20 -6.31
C ARG A 208 -33.90 -7.85 -7.02
N ARG A 209 -33.55 -7.86 -8.31
CA ARG A 209 -33.64 -6.71 -9.24
C ARG A 209 -32.85 -5.47 -8.81
N LEU A 210 -31.73 -5.64 -8.11
CA LEU A 210 -30.86 -4.54 -7.69
C LEU A 210 -29.67 -4.27 -8.60
N ALA A 211 -29.39 -5.16 -9.57
CA ALA A 211 -28.22 -5.05 -10.44
C ALA A 211 -28.13 -3.70 -11.17
N HIS A 212 -29.26 -3.16 -11.64
CA HIS A 212 -29.32 -1.86 -12.32
C HIS A 212 -29.44 -0.65 -11.38
N VAL A 213 -29.65 -0.88 -10.07
CA VAL A 213 -29.84 0.19 -9.07
C VAL A 213 -28.54 0.44 -8.31
N SER A 214 -28.03 -0.60 -7.65
CA SER A 214 -26.90 -0.55 -6.71
C SER A 214 -25.82 -1.59 -7.03
N GLY A 215 -25.95 -2.33 -8.14
CA GLY A 215 -24.97 -3.33 -8.59
C GLY A 215 -25.11 -4.70 -7.91
N HIS A 216 -24.23 -5.62 -8.29
CA HIS A 216 -24.20 -6.99 -7.74
C HIS A 216 -23.76 -7.00 -6.27
N ARG A 217 -24.23 -8.00 -5.49
CA ARG A 217 -23.97 -8.17 -4.04
C ARG A 217 -24.51 -7.05 -3.13
N SER A 218 -25.23 -6.07 -3.68
CA SER A 218 -25.97 -5.08 -2.90
C SER A 218 -27.25 -5.69 -2.30
N TYR A 219 -27.72 -5.13 -1.18
CA TYR A 219 -28.91 -5.59 -0.47
C TYR A 219 -29.62 -4.43 0.23
N TYR A 220 -30.91 -4.59 0.47
CA TYR A 220 -31.70 -3.71 1.34
C TYR A 220 -32.22 -4.52 2.51
N LEU A 221 -32.13 -3.95 3.71
CA LEU A 221 -32.83 -4.44 4.90
C LEU A 221 -34.08 -3.59 5.15
N ARG A 222 -35.20 -4.25 5.45
CA ARG A 222 -36.50 -3.60 5.65
C ARG A 222 -37.15 -4.07 6.95
N GLY A 223 -37.88 -3.17 7.61
CA GLY A 223 -38.71 -3.49 8.77
C GLY A 223 -37.92 -4.18 9.88
N ALA A 224 -38.33 -5.40 10.23
CA ALA A 224 -37.65 -6.19 11.26
C ALA A 224 -36.17 -6.49 10.91
N GLY A 225 -35.80 -6.59 9.63
CA GLY A 225 -34.40 -6.79 9.21
C GLY A 225 -33.52 -5.57 9.52
N ALA A 226 -34.02 -4.37 9.28
CA ALA A 226 -33.32 -3.14 9.64
C ALA A 226 -33.23 -2.96 11.16
N GLY A 227 -34.32 -3.29 11.88
CA GLY A 227 -34.32 -3.30 13.35
C GLY A 227 -33.28 -4.26 13.93
N LEU A 228 -33.13 -5.45 13.34
CA LEU A 228 -32.14 -6.44 13.76
C LEU A 228 -30.69 -5.92 13.62
N GLN A 229 -30.37 -5.23 12.52
CA GLN A 229 -29.04 -4.63 12.33
C GLN A 229 -28.72 -3.64 13.45
N PHE A 230 -29.61 -2.69 13.73
CA PHE A 230 -29.38 -1.69 14.78
C PHE A 230 -29.33 -2.32 16.17
N ALA A 231 -30.17 -3.32 16.45
CA ALA A 231 -30.15 -4.04 17.72
C ALA A 231 -28.81 -4.73 17.96
N LEU A 232 -28.25 -5.42 16.95
CA LEU A 232 -26.95 -6.08 17.04
C LEU A 232 -25.81 -5.07 17.22
N GLN A 233 -25.84 -3.96 16.48
CA GLN A 233 -24.85 -2.90 16.60
C GLN A 233 -24.86 -2.31 18.02
N ASN A 234 -26.03 -1.91 18.52
CA ASN A 234 -26.17 -1.32 19.85
C ASN A 234 -25.77 -2.30 20.95
N TYR A 235 -26.22 -3.56 20.86
CA TYR A 235 -25.84 -4.60 21.81
C TYR A 235 -24.32 -4.77 21.89
N THR A 236 -23.64 -4.82 20.75
CA THR A 236 -22.18 -4.97 20.69
C THR A 236 -21.46 -3.75 21.28
N MET A 237 -21.93 -2.54 20.96
CA MET A 237 -21.37 -1.30 21.50
C MET A 237 -21.50 -1.24 23.02
N ASP A 238 -22.71 -1.50 23.55
CA ASP A 238 -22.97 -1.52 25.00
C ASP A 238 -22.13 -2.58 25.71
N PHE A 239 -22.01 -3.76 25.11
CA PHE A 239 -21.22 -4.86 25.65
C PHE A 239 -19.73 -4.52 25.75
N LEU A 240 -19.15 -3.91 24.71
CA LEU A 240 -17.74 -3.52 24.68
C LEU A 240 -17.47 -2.33 25.61
N GLN A 241 -18.36 -1.34 25.65
CA GLN A 241 -18.23 -0.20 26.56
C GLN A 241 -18.20 -0.64 28.03
N LYS A 242 -19.05 -1.60 28.43
CA LYS A 242 -19.03 -2.19 29.78
C LYS A 242 -17.71 -2.89 30.11
N ARG A 243 -16.93 -3.30 29.10
CA ARG A 243 -15.59 -3.88 29.25
C ARG A 243 -14.46 -2.84 29.17
N GLY A 244 -14.79 -1.54 29.11
CA GLY A 244 -13.83 -0.45 29.13
C GLY A 244 -13.31 -0.02 27.75
N PHE A 245 -13.91 -0.50 26.64
CA PHE A 245 -13.56 -0.02 25.31
C PHE A 245 -14.12 1.40 25.08
N ILE A 246 -13.30 2.27 24.48
CA ILE A 246 -13.70 3.64 24.14
C ILE A 246 -14.33 3.63 22.73
N PRO A 247 -15.61 4.03 22.57
CA PRO A 247 -16.24 4.08 21.26
C PRO A 247 -15.62 5.20 20.41
N MET A 248 -15.37 4.93 19.14
CA MET A 248 -14.83 5.90 18.19
C MET A 248 -15.61 5.83 16.88
N VAL A 249 -15.78 6.99 16.25
CA VAL A 249 -16.28 7.13 14.87
C VAL A 249 -15.11 7.62 14.02
N VAL A 250 -14.86 6.95 12.91
CA VAL A 250 -13.69 7.20 12.04
C VAL A 250 -14.13 7.61 10.64
N PRO A 251 -13.31 8.35 9.88
CA PRO A 251 -13.60 8.65 8.48
C PRO A 251 -13.56 7.40 7.59
N ASP A 252 -14.56 7.21 6.74
CA ASP A 252 -14.63 6.05 5.82
C ASP A 252 -13.70 6.20 4.59
N MET A 253 -13.46 7.44 4.14
CA MET A 253 -12.62 7.74 2.99
C MET A 253 -11.21 8.10 3.45
N LEU A 254 -10.24 7.22 3.19
CA LEU A 254 -8.86 7.35 3.65
C LEU A 254 -7.87 7.39 2.48
N LYS A 255 -6.68 7.99 2.71
CA LYS A 255 -5.58 7.98 1.73
C LYS A 255 -4.99 6.56 1.60
N SER A 256 -4.48 6.22 0.42
CA SER A 256 -3.88 4.91 0.11
C SER A 256 -2.76 4.50 1.06
N VAL A 257 -2.00 5.47 1.59
CA VAL A 257 -0.93 5.23 2.57
C VAL A 257 -1.42 4.47 3.81
N VAL A 258 -2.65 4.77 4.29
CA VAL A 258 -3.20 4.11 5.48
C VAL A 258 -3.40 2.63 5.20
N PHE A 259 -3.99 2.29 4.05
CA PHE A 259 -4.24 0.91 3.63
C PHE A 259 -2.99 0.09 3.30
N VAL A 260 -1.86 0.73 2.98
CA VAL A 260 -0.60 0.02 2.78
C VAL A 260 0.16 -0.12 4.11
N SER A 261 0.00 0.82 5.03
CA SER A 261 0.58 0.73 6.39
C SER A 261 -0.07 -0.35 7.24
N THR A 262 -1.40 -0.48 7.15
CA THR A 262 -2.13 -1.58 7.75
C THR A 262 -2.19 -2.70 6.73
N PRO A 263 -1.65 -3.90 6.96
CA PRO A 263 -1.85 -4.98 6.02
C PRO A 263 -3.36 -5.16 5.82
N LEU A 264 -3.85 -4.99 4.58
CA LEU A 264 -5.27 -5.14 4.19
C LEU A 264 -5.89 -6.46 4.69
N CYS A 265 -5.05 -7.44 5.03
CA CYS A 265 -5.41 -8.69 5.69
C CYS A 265 -6.04 -8.51 7.09
N CYS A 266 -5.93 -7.33 7.72
CA CYS A 266 -6.62 -7.02 8.98
C CYS A 266 -7.99 -6.34 8.77
N ILE A 267 -8.33 -5.95 7.54
CA ILE A 267 -9.54 -5.15 7.23
C ILE A 267 -10.52 -5.91 6.33
N MET A 268 -10.10 -6.99 5.65
CA MET A 268 -11.01 -7.87 4.90
C MET A 268 -11.20 -9.22 5.55
#